data_AF-A0A368C8K9-F1
#
_entry.id   AF-A0A368C8K9-F1
#
_cell.length_a   1.000
_cell.length_b   1.000
_cell.length_c   1.000
_cell.angle_alpha   90.00
_cell.angle_beta   90.00
_cell.angle_gamma   90.00
#
_symmetry.space_group_name_H-M   'P 1'
#
loop_
_entity.id
_entity.type
_entity.pdbx_description
1 polymer ?
#
loop_
_entity_poly.entity_id
_entity_poly.type
_entity_poly.pdbx_seq_one_letter_code
_entity_poly.pdbx_strand_id
1 'polypeptide(L)'
;MFATSVLAFSKAVLIIPGALFIVYGAMCWYNPELPAENAGLWVAHHNGLAELAAMYGGLQVCLGSIILLSGILKGYLRPGLWLLMMVMGGLAAARGSVAFGNFDLTIQTVQGAADVAMSSDFSSYTWYALLFEATCALLAGLCLLNRENQN
;
A
#
# COMPACT_ATOMS: atom_id res chain seq x y z
N MET A 1 14.33 -20.18 -23.08
CA MET A 1 14.25 -20.46 -21.64
C MET A 1 14.28 -19.18 -20.81
N PHE A 2 15.12 -18.18 -21.13
CA PHE A 2 15.16 -16.89 -20.42
C PHE A 2 13.84 -16.07 -20.48
N ALA A 3 13.23 -15.91 -21.67
CA ALA A 3 11.99 -15.12 -21.83
C ALA A 3 10.80 -15.65 -21.00
N THR A 4 10.67 -16.97 -20.87
CA THR A 4 9.65 -17.61 -20.03
C THR A 4 9.85 -17.34 -18.54
N SER A 5 11.10 -17.23 -18.09
CA SER A 5 11.45 -16.93 -16.71
C SER A 5 11.10 -15.48 -16.35
N VAL A 6 11.36 -14.55 -17.27
CA VAL A 6 11.10 -13.12 -17.07
C VAL A 6 9.59 -12.84 -17.01
N LEU A 7 8.81 -13.45 -17.90
CA LEU A 7 7.35 -13.38 -17.86
C LEU A 7 6.77 -13.98 -16.57
N ALA A 8 7.30 -15.11 -16.11
CA ALA A 8 6.89 -15.72 -14.83
C ALA A 8 7.20 -14.80 -13.64
N PHE A 9 8.35 -14.12 -13.66
CA PHE A 9 8.74 -13.17 -12.63
C PHE A 9 7.82 -11.95 -12.60
N SER A 10 7.53 -11.33 -13.75
CA SER A 10 6.62 -10.16 -13.80
C SER A 10 5.21 -10.51 -13.36
N LYS A 11 4.73 -11.72 -13.65
CA LYS A 11 3.46 -12.22 -13.12
C LYS A 11 3.50 -12.39 -11.60
N ALA A 12 4.57 -12.92 -11.03
CA ALA A 12 4.72 -13.05 -9.58
C ALA A 12 4.71 -11.67 -8.90
N VAL A 13 5.39 -10.67 -9.50
CA VAL A 13 5.41 -9.28 -9.02
C VAL A 13 4.02 -8.65 -9.01
N LEU A 14 3.08 -9.11 -9.84
CA LEU A 14 1.67 -8.68 -9.82
C LEU A 14 0.82 -9.50 -8.83
N ILE A 15 0.91 -10.82 -8.92
CA ILE A 15 0.03 -11.74 -8.18
C ILE A 15 0.27 -11.65 -6.67
N ILE A 16 1.53 -11.58 -6.23
CA ILE A 16 1.87 -11.56 -4.80
C ILE A 16 1.32 -10.30 -4.11
N PRO A 17 1.67 -9.06 -4.52
CA PRO A 17 1.12 -7.86 -3.89
C PRO A 17 -0.38 -7.71 -4.14
N GLY A 18 -0.90 -8.12 -5.30
CA GLY A 18 -2.34 -8.14 -5.56
C GLY A 18 -3.10 -9.02 -4.56
N ALA A 19 -2.61 -10.23 -4.29
CA ALA A 19 -3.20 -11.13 -3.29
C ALA A 19 -3.10 -10.54 -1.87
N LEU A 20 -1.95 -9.98 -1.50
CA LEU A 20 -1.77 -9.33 -0.20
C LEU A 20 -2.74 -8.16 0.01
N PHE A 21 -2.95 -7.33 -1.03
CA PHE A 21 -3.90 -6.23 -0.99
C PHE A 21 -5.35 -6.70 -0.82
N ILE A 22 -5.73 -7.80 -1.47
CA ILE A 22 -7.06 -8.39 -1.30
C ILE A 22 -7.25 -8.90 0.13
N VAL A 23 -6.28 -9.67 0.65
CA VAL A 23 -6.38 -10.25 2.00
C VAL A 23 -6.41 -9.14 3.05
N TYR A 24 -5.48 -8.18 2.98
CA TYR A 24 -5.43 -7.08 3.93
C TYR A 24 -6.68 -6.19 3.81
N GLY A 25 -7.12 -5.88 2.59
CA GLY A 25 -8.33 -5.10 2.39
C GLY A 25 -9.59 -5.82 2.90
N ALA A 26 -9.70 -7.13 2.70
CA ALA A 26 -10.83 -7.89 3.25
C ALA A 26 -10.83 -7.86 4.78
N MET A 27 -9.66 -7.94 5.41
CA MET A 27 -9.52 -7.80 6.87
C MET A 27 -9.93 -6.40 7.35
N CYS A 28 -9.48 -5.33 6.67
CA CYS A 28 -9.87 -3.95 7.00
C CYS A 28 -11.34 -3.65 6.72
N TRP A 29 -11.99 -4.38 5.80
CA TRP A 29 -13.43 -4.29 5.62
C TRP A 29 -14.17 -4.93 6.79
N TYR A 30 -13.75 -6.14 7.23
CA TYR A 30 -14.39 -6.81 8.36
C TYR A 30 -14.19 -6.07 9.68
N ASN A 31 -12.96 -5.58 9.93
CA ASN A 31 -12.60 -4.80 11.11
C ASN A 31 -11.92 -3.47 10.68
N PRO A 32 -12.70 -2.39 10.48
CA PRO A 32 -12.19 -1.09 10.04
C PRO A 32 -11.34 -0.37 11.09
N GLU A 33 -11.30 -0.86 12.33
CA GLU A 33 -10.44 -0.34 13.40
C GLU A 33 -8.98 -0.82 13.26
N LEU A 34 -8.71 -1.94 12.57
CA LEU A 34 -7.36 -2.47 12.35
C LEU A 34 -6.37 -1.44 11.78
N PRO A 35 -6.68 -0.73 10.68
CA PRO A 35 -5.76 0.28 10.15
C PRO A 35 -5.62 1.50 11.07
N ALA A 36 -6.63 1.83 11.88
CA ALA A 36 -6.56 2.93 12.84
C ALA A 36 -5.66 2.57 14.03
N GLU A 37 -5.85 1.38 14.62
CA GLU A 37 -5.04 0.87 15.72
C GLU A 37 -3.56 0.75 15.34
N ASN A 38 -3.28 0.19 14.15
CA ASN A 38 -1.92 0.06 13.63
C ASN A 38 -1.24 1.42 13.38
N ALA A 39 -2.01 2.46 13.09
CA ALA A 39 -1.53 3.82 12.89
C ALA A 39 -1.58 4.70 14.17
N GLY A 40 -2.08 4.16 15.29
CA GLY A 40 -2.29 4.92 16.53
C GLY A 40 -3.39 5.99 16.44
N LEU A 41 -4.32 5.86 15.49
CA LEU A 41 -5.43 6.78 15.28
C LEU A 41 -6.65 6.40 16.13
N TRP A 42 -7.25 7.39 16.80
CA TRP A 42 -8.52 7.23 17.49
C TRP A 42 -9.69 7.72 16.63
N VAL A 43 -10.66 6.84 16.40
CA VAL A 43 -11.83 7.13 15.55
C VAL A 43 -12.98 7.64 16.42
N ALA A 44 -13.21 8.95 16.40
CA ALA A 44 -14.21 9.60 17.26
C ALA A 44 -15.67 9.38 16.80
N HIS A 45 -15.89 9.05 15.52
CA HIS A 45 -17.22 9.03 14.92
C HIS A 45 -17.40 7.86 13.96
N HIS A 46 -18.64 7.37 13.83
CA HIS A 46 -18.97 6.23 12.97
C HIS A 46 -18.70 6.50 11.48
N ASN A 47 -18.74 7.77 11.06
CA ASN A 47 -18.32 8.18 9.72
C ASN A 47 -16.83 7.86 9.47
N GLY A 48 -15.97 7.97 10.49
CA GLY A 48 -14.56 7.60 10.38
C GLY A 48 -14.35 6.09 10.17
N LEU A 49 -15.19 5.24 10.78
CA LEU A 49 -15.18 3.79 10.52
C LEU A 49 -15.61 3.48 9.08
N ALA A 50 -16.62 4.19 8.56
CA ALA A 50 -17.06 4.04 7.17
C ALA A 50 -15.97 4.47 6.18
N GLU A 51 -15.27 5.57 6.43
CA GLU A 51 -14.14 6.03 5.60
C GLU A 51 -12.98 5.02 5.62
N LEU A 52 -12.64 4.46 6.78
CA LEU A 52 -11.59 3.44 6.90
C LEU A 52 -11.97 2.14 6.19
N ALA A 53 -13.22 1.68 6.34
CA ALA A 53 -13.74 0.52 5.62
C ALA A 53 -13.76 0.75 4.10
N ALA A 54 -14.08 1.96 3.65
CA ALA A 54 -14.10 2.30 2.22
C ALA A 54 -12.69 2.38 1.63
N MET A 55 -11.75 3.05 2.30
CA MET A 55 -10.39 3.28 1.82
C MET A 55 -9.47 2.08 2.00
N TYR A 56 -9.33 1.58 3.22
CA TYR A 56 -8.46 0.43 3.51
C TYR A 56 -9.14 -0.90 3.23
N GLY A 57 -10.46 -0.94 3.18
CA GLY A 57 -11.21 -2.14 2.81
C GLY A 57 -11.54 -2.19 1.32
N GLY A 58 -12.66 -1.58 0.94
CA GLY A 58 -13.24 -1.71 -0.40
C GLY A 58 -12.30 -1.29 -1.54
N LEU A 59 -11.66 -0.13 -1.42
CA LEU A 59 -10.72 0.36 -2.43
C LEU A 59 -9.49 -0.54 -2.53
N GLN A 60 -8.92 -0.97 -1.39
CA GLN A 60 -7.75 -1.83 -1.36
C GLN A 60 -8.03 -3.22 -1.95
N VAL A 61 -9.20 -3.81 -1.67
CA VAL A 61 -9.66 -5.05 -2.29
C VAL A 61 -9.82 -4.89 -3.80
N CYS A 62 -10.42 -3.78 -4.25
CA CYS A 62 -10.62 -3.52 -5.67
C CYS A 62 -9.27 -3.36 -6.42
N LEU A 63 -8.35 -2.58 -5.87
CA LEU A 63 -7.00 -2.40 -6.40
C LEU A 63 -6.21 -3.72 -6.40
N GLY A 64 -6.25 -4.47 -5.30
CA GLY A 64 -5.61 -5.79 -5.23
C GLY A 64 -6.16 -6.75 -6.29
N SER A 65 -7.47 -6.74 -6.51
CA SER A 65 -8.15 -7.58 -7.50
C SER A 65 -7.71 -7.26 -8.93
N ILE A 66 -7.67 -5.98 -9.32
CA ILE A 66 -7.26 -5.61 -10.68
C ILE A 66 -5.76 -5.87 -10.93
N ILE A 67 -4.90 -5.68 -9.92
CA ILE A 67 -3.47 -6.00 -9.99
C ILE A 67 -3.28 -7.51 -10.15
N LEU A 68 -3.98 -8.31 -9.33
CA LEU A 68 -3.91 -9.77 -9.38
C LEU A 68 -4.42 -10.31 -10.71
N LEU A 69 -5.59 -9.83 -11.17
CA LEU A 69 -6.17 -10.23 -12.45
C LEU A 69 -5.27 -9.85 -13.62
N SER A 70 -4.57 -8.72 -13.55
CA SER A 70 -3.59 -8.29 -14.56
C SER A 70 -2.37 -9.21 -14.65
N GLY A 71 -2.03 -9.94 -13.58
CA GLY A 71 -1.02 -11.01 -13.60
C GLY A 71 -1.50 -12.32 -14.23
N ILE A 72 -2.82 -12.56 -14.25
CA ILE A 72 -3.42 -13.80 -14.76
C ILE A 72 -3.85 -13.64 -16.23
N LEU A 73 -4.49 -12.52 -16.57
CA LEU A 73 -5.05 -12.24 -17.89
C LEU A 73 -3.95 -11.90 -18.91
N LYS A 74 -4.03 -12.51 -20.09
CA LYS A 74 -3.11 -12.22 -21.21
C LYS A 74 -3.40 -10.81 -21.74
N GLY A 75 -2.35 -10.02 -21.99
CA GLY A 75 -2.46 -8.65 -22.52
C GLY A 75 -2.64 -7.53 -21.47
N TYR A 76 -2.86 -7.87 -20.19
CA TYR A 76 -3.02 -6.89 -19.10
C TYR A 76 -1.78 -6.74 -18.21
N LEU A 77 -0.71 -7.47 -18.50
CA LEU A 77 0.51 -7.50 -17.70
C LEU A 77 1.15 -6.11 -17.59
N ARG A 78 1.32 -5.42 -18.72
CA ARG A 78 1.96 -4.10 -18.75
C ARG A 78 1.11 -3.00 -18.10
N PRO A 79 -0.21 -2.88 -18.36
CA PRO A 79 -1.09 -2.00 -17.58
C PRO A 79 -1.06 -2.29 -16.08
N GLY A 80 -1.09 -3.56 -15.68
CA GLY A 80 -1.02 -3.95 -14.28
C GLY A 80 0.29 -3.56 -13.59
N LEU A 81 1.43 -3.72 -14.28
CA LEU A 81 2.73 -3.27 -13.75
C LEU A 81 2.78 -1.75 -13.58
N TRP A 82 2.20 -0.97 -14.51
CA TRP A 82 2.07 0.48 -14.37
C TRP A 82 1.24 0.86 -13.16
N LEU A 83 0.09 0.20 -12.99
CA LEU A 83 -0.80 0.44 -11.86
C LEU A 83 -0.10 0.12 -10.54
N LEU A 84 0.58 -1.04 -10.45
CA LEU A 84 1.33 -1.44 -9.27
C LEU A 84 2.46 -0.44 -8.96
N MET A 85 3.22 -0.01 -9.98
CA MET A 85 4.28 0.98 -9.82
C MET A 85 3.74 2.30 -9.27
N MET A 86 2.63 2.81 -9.81
CA MET A 86 2.04 4.07 -9.35
C MET A 86 1.43 3.98 -7.96
N VAL A 87 0.69 2.91 -7.66
CA VAL A 87 0.03 2.74 -6.35
C VAL A 87 1.09 2.56 -5.25
N MET A 88 2.03 1.63 -5.44
CA MET A 88 3.07 1.37 -4.43
C MET A 88 4.07 2.51 -4.35
N GLY A 89 4.44 3.12 -5.48
CA GLY A 89 5.33 4.27 -5.53
C GLY A 89 4.72 5.52 -4.89
N GLY A 90 3.41 5.74 -5.09
CA GLY A 90 2.66 6.82 -4.44
C GLY A 90 2.57 6.63 -2.93
N LEU A 91 2.26 5.42 -2.46
CA LEU A 91 2.26 5.09 -1.03
C LEU A 91 3.66 5.28 -0.41
N ALA A 92 4.70 4.76 -1.06
CA ALA A 92 6.08 4.92 -0.62
C ALA A 92 6.50 6.40 -0.57
N ALA A 93 6.11 7.21 -1.55
CA ALA A 93 6.41 8.64 -1.58
C ALA A 93 5.66 9.40 -0.49
N ALA A 94 4.38 9.10 -0.27
CA ALA A 94 3.57 9.74 0.77
C ALA A 94 4.04 9.37 2.19
N ARG A 95 4.44 8.12 2.43
CA ARG A 95 5.04 7.73 3.72
C ARG A 95 6.47 8.23 3.86
N GLY A 96 7.25 8.18 2.79
CA GLY A 96 8.62 8.69 2.77
C GLY A 96 8.68 10.19 3.02
N SER A 97 7.74 10.99 2.50
CA SER A 97 7.70 12.43 2.74
C SER A 97 7.47 12.76 4.21
N VAL A 98 6.70 11.94 4.94
CA VAL A 98 6.51 12.08 6.39
C VAL A 98 7.69 11.51 7.18
N ALA A 99 8.26 10.37 6.74
CA ALA A 99 9.40 9.73 7.40
C ALA A 99 10.70 10.54 7.30
N PHE A 100 10.94 11.22 6.16
CA PHE A 100 12.12 12.03 5.90
C PHE A 100 11.86 13.54 6.02
N GLY A 101 10.60 13.95 6.18
CA GLY A 101 10.22 15.33 6.45
C GLY A 101 10.13 15.61 7.95
N ASN A 102 10.62 16.76 8.40
CA ASN A 102 10.36 17.25 9.75
C ASN A 102 8.92 17.77 9.85
N PHE A 103 7.93 16.88 9.80
CA PHE A 103 6.55 17.22 10.13
C PHE A 103 6.41 17.27 11.65
N ASP A 104 6.85 18.38 12.23
CA ASP A 104 6.67 18.68 13.64
C ASP A 104 5.21 19.13 13.84
N LEU A 105 4.34 18.21 14.25
CA LEU A 105 2.93 18.47 14.47
C LEU A 105 2.78 19.16 15.83
N THR A 106 2.87 20.50 15.84
CA THR A 106 2.61 21.30 17.04
C THR A 106 1.10 21.26 17.36
N ILE A 107 0.67 20.30 18.18
CA ILE A 107 -0.69 20.27 18.72
C ILE A 107 -0.82 21.44 19.71
N GLN A 108 -1.53 22.52 19.34
CA GLN A 108 -2.03 23.46 20.35
C GLN A 108 -3.15 22.77 21.12
N THR A 109 -2.83 22.24 22.29
CA THR A 109 -3.78 21.64 23.22
C THR A 109 -4.80 22.67 23.68
N VAL A 110 -5.97 22.74 23.02
CA VAL A 110 -7.16 23.32 23.65
C VAL A 110 -7.60 22.33 24.72
N GLN A 111 -7.26 22.68 25.97
CA GLN A 111 -7.65 22.10 27.26
C GLN A 111 -8.44 20.77 27.23
N GLY A 112 -7.78 19.68 27.66
CA GLY A 112 -8.49 18.61 28.37
C GLY A 112 -8.45 17.18 27.80
N ALA A 113 -7.47 16.81 26.98
CA ALA A 113 -7.18 15.41 26.68
C ALA A 113 -5.71 15.13 26.99
N ALA A 114 -5.49 14.00 27.66
CA ALA A 114 -4.22 13.58 28.27
C ALA A 114 -3.00 13.82 27.37
N ASP A 115 -1.90 14.16 28.04
CA ASP A 115 -0.55 14.27 27.53
C ASP A 115 -0.09 12.91 26.96
N VAL A 116 -0.53 12.60 25.73
CA VAL A 116 -0.05 11.42 25.02
C VAL A 116 1.27 11.84 24.37
N ALA A 117 2.38 11.53 25.04
CA ALA A 117 3.71 11.69 24.49
C ALA A 117 3.76 11.03 23.10
N MET A 118 3.79 11.85 22.05
CA MET A 118 4.02 11.36 20.70
C MET A 118 5.45 10.83 20.67
N SER A 119 5.62 9.50 20.60
CA SER A 119 6.94 8.92 20.40
C SER A 119 7.45 9.39 19.04
N SER A 120 8.53 10.17 19.05
CA SER A 120 9.24 10.66 17.85
C SER A 120 9.86 9.53 17.01
N ASP A 121 9.79 8.29 17.49
CA ASP A 121 10.23 7.11 16.77
C ASP A 121 9.08 6.53 15.96
N PHE A 122 9.23 6.52 14.63
CA PHE A 122 8.37 5.72 13.77
C PHE A 122 8.41 4.27 14.24
N SER A 123 7.24 3.70 14.52
CA SER A 123 7.11 2.26 14.80
C SER A 123 7.73 1.45 13.65
N SER A 124 8.31 0.29 13.98
CA SER A 124 8.88 -0.64 13.01
C SER A 124 7.93 -0.95 11.84
N TYR A 125 6.61 -0.91 12.10
CA TYR A 125 5.54 -0.98 11.11
C TYR A 125 5.76 -0.04 9.91
N THR A 126 6.03 1.24 10.14
CA THR A 126 6.16 2.25 9.07
C THR A 126 7.39 1.97 8.20
N TRP A 127 8.49 1.54 8.80
CA TRP A 127 9.72 1.19 8.08
C TRP A 127 9.56 -0.09 7.24
N TYR A 128 8.93 -1.13 7.78
CA TYR A 128 8.67 -2.36 7.02
C TYR A 128 7.72 -2.11 5.85
N ALA A 129 6.68 -1.32 6.08
CA ALA A 129 5.70 -1.04 5.06
C ALA A 129 6.29 -0.13 3.95
N LEU A 130 7.14 0.84 4.30
CA LEU A 130 7.89 1.66 3.34
C LEU A 130 8.84 0.80 2.49
N LEU A 131 9.60 -0.12 3.12
CA LEU A 131 10.51 -1.02 2.40
C LEU A 131 9.75 -1.93 1.43
N PHE A 132 8.62 -2.49 1.86
CA PHE A 132 7.76 -3.31 1.02
C PHE A 132 7.25 -2.50 -0.20
N GLU A 133 6.77 -1.28 0.03
CA GLU A 133 6.24 -0.42 -1.02
C GLU A 133 7.28 0.01 -2.04
N ALA A 134 8.44 0.46 -1.56
CA ALA A 134 9.56 0.83 -2.42
C ALA A 134 10.05 -0.36 -3.25
N THR A 135 10.14 -1.55 -2.64
CA THR A 135 10.58 -2.77 -3.32
C THR A 135 9.59 -3.19 -4.41
N CYS A 136 8.29 -3.21 -4.12
CA CYS A 136 7.27 -3.54 -5.11
C CYS A 136 7.24 -2.52 -6.27
N ALA A 137 7.37 -1.22 -5.97
CA ALA A 137 7.42 -0.19 -6.99
C ALA A 137 8.66 -0.31 -7.89
N LEU A 138 9.84 -0.56 -7.31
CA LEU A 138 11.08 -0.76 -8.07
C LEU A 138 11.02 -2.03 -8.93
N LEU A 139 10.54 -3.14 -8.39
CA LEU A 139 10.38 -4.38 -9.15
C LEU A 139 9.39 -4.23 -10.31
N ALA A 140 8.28 -3.51 -10.10
CA ALA A 140 7.34 -3.18 -11.16
C ALA A 140 7.98 -2.31 -12.25
N GLY A 141 8.75 -1.30 -11.86
CA GLY A 141 9.51 -0.44 -12.78
C GLY A 141 10.57 -1.20 -13.58
N LEU A 142 11.33 -2.08 -12.94
CA LEU A 142 12.31 -2.95 -13.62
C LEU A 142 11.64 -3.90 -14.61
N CYS A 143 10.48 -4.46 -14.24
CA CYS A 143 9.69 -5.28 -15.15
C CYS A 143 9.15 -4.47 -16.34
N LEU A 144 8.79 -3.20 -16.17
CA LEU A 144 8.35 -2.30 -17.24
C LEU A 144 9.46 -1.93 -18.23
N LEU A 145 10.70 -1.77 -17.74
CA LEU A 145 11.87 -1.47 -18.57
C LEU A 145 12.31 -2.67 -19.42
N ASN A 146 11.89 -3.88 -19.05
CA ASN A 146 12.30 -5.09 -19.75
C ASN A 146 11.47 -5.30 -21.04
N ARG A 147 12.15 -5.33 -22.20
CA ARG A 147 11.49 -5.39 -23.53
C ARG A 147 10.70 -6.68 -23.76
N GLU A 148 10.99 -7.75 -23.03
CA GLU A 148 10.25 -9.03 -23.12
C GLU A 148 8.80 -8.92 -22.62
N ASN A 149 8.45 -7.85 -21.88
CA ASN A 149 7.11 -7.59 -21.35
C ASN A 149 6.25 -6.66 -22.23
N GLN A 150 6.63 -6.45 -23.49
CA GLN A 150 5.89 -5.59 -24.42
C GLN A 150 4.65 -6.25 -25.05
N ASN A 151 4.44 -7.55 -24.83
CA ASN A 151 3.37 -8.33 -25.43
C ASN A 151 2.12 -8.44 -24.55
#